data_AF-A0AAJ2NTJ7-F1
#
_entry.id   AF-A0AAJ2NTJ7-F1
#
_cell.length_a   1.000
_cell.length_b   1.000
_cell.length_c   1.000
_cell.angle_alpha   90.00
_cell.angle_beta   90.00
_cell.angle_gamma   90.00
#
_symmetry.space_group_name_H-M   'P 1'
#
loop_
_entity.id
_entity.type
_entity.pdbx_description
1 polymer ?
#
loop_
_entity_poly.entity_id
_entity_poly.type
_entity_poly.pdbx_seq_one_letter_code
_entity_poly.pdbx_strand_id
1 'polypeptide(L)' 'SHSAISQSLSSLESELGLIIFKRSHSGTICTEEGKKVLALAYDIINKVNELKELGYKASMLKGTLKIAASSIFFTTLLP' A
#
# COMPACT_ATOMS: atom_id res chain seq x y z
N SER A 1 -2.43 -6.07 21.71
CA SER A 1 -2.08 -5.36 20.46
C SER A 1 -0.64 -4.83 20.45
N HIS A 2 -0.08 -4.33 21.56
CA HIS A 2 1.31 -3.83 21.60
C HIS A 2 2.39 -4.91 21.43
N SER A 3 2.18 -6.12 21.97
CA SER A 3 3.17 -7.20 21.87
C SER A 3 3.31 -7.78 20.47
N ALA A 4 2.22 -7.84 19.69
CA ALA A 4 2.25 -8.37 18.32
C ALA A 4 3.12 -7.48 17.41
N ILE A 5 3.01 -6.16 17.56
CA ILE A 5 3.81 -5.19 16.79
C ILE A 5 5.30 -5.33 17.12
N SER A 6 5.63 -5.40 18.42
CA SER A 6 7.02 -5.63 18.84
C SER A 6 7.57 -6.96 18.33
N GLN A 7 6.75 -8.01 18.31
CA GLN A 7 7.17 -9.33 17.86
C GLN A 7 7.40 -9.39 16.34
N SER A 8 6.51 -8.78 15.55
CA SER A 8 6.73 -8.62 14.11
C SER A 8 7.97 -7.78 13.80
N LEU A 9 8.22 -6.73 14.59
CA LEU A 9 9.41 -5.90 14.44
C LEU A 9 10.69 -6.69 14.76
N SER A 10 10.70 -7.46 15.86
CA SER A 10 11.83 -8.32 16.21
C SER A 10 12.11 -9.41 15.18
N SER A 11 11.07 -10.00 14.57
CA SER A 11 11.25 -10.94 13.45
C SER A 11 11.88 -10.25 12.24
N LEU A 12 11.40 -9.06 11.88
CA LEU A 12 11.96 -8.26 10.79
C LEU A 12 13.43 -7.90 11.04
N GLU A 13 13.76 -7.44 12.25
CA GLU A 13 15.14 -7.14 12.65
C GLU A 13 16.04 -8.38 12.58
N SER A 14 15.50 -9.56 12.94
CA SER A 14 16.23 -10.83 12.87
C SER A 14 16.46 -11.29 11.43
N GLU A 15 15.48 -11.14 10.53
CA GLU A 15 15.60 -11.47 9.12
C GLU A 15 16.59 -10.56 8.38
N LEU A 16 16.58 -9.25 8.68
CA LEU A 16 17.52 -8.31 8.07
C LEU A 16 18.90 -8.32 8.75
N GLY A 17 19.05 -8.95 9.92
CA GLY A 17 20.29 -8.96 10.69
C GLY A 17 20.70 -7.58 11.21
N LEU A 18 19.76 -6.64 11.34
CA LEU A 18 20.01 -5.26 11.75
C LEU A 18 18.95 -4.80 12.76
N ILE A 19 19.37 -3.95 13.69
CA ILE A 19 18.48 -3.37 14.70
C ILE A 19 17.93 -2.06 14.13
N ILE A 20 16.62 -1.99 13.94
CA ILE A 20 15.93 -0.80 13.43
C ILE A 20 15.70 0.17 14.59
N PHE A 21 15.29 -0.34 15.76
CA PHE A 21 15.04 0.47 16.95
C PHE A 21 15.87 0.01 18.15
N LYS A 22 16.67 0.90 18.72
CA LYS A 22 17.39 0.69 19.97
C LYS A 22 16.58 1.26 21.14
N ARG A 23 16.43 0.50 22.22
CA ARG A 23 15.87 1.04 23.47
C ARG A 23 16.94 1.89 24.14
N SER A 24 16.62 3.16 24.38
CA SER A 24 17.40 4.08 25.21
C SER A 24 16.61 4.41 26.47
N HIS A 25 17.30 4.92 27.49
CA HIS A 25 16.71 5.30 28.78
C HIS A 25 15.63 6.40 28.67
N SER A 26 15.55 7.06 27.50
CA SER A 26 14.56 8.09 27.16
C SER A 26 13.49 7.63 26.16
N GLY A 27 13.48 6.35 25.74
CA GLY A 27 12.55 5.80 24.77
C GLY A 27 13.21 4.99 23.65
N THR A 28 12.44 4.60 22.64
CA THR A 28 12.94 3.87 21.46
C THR A 28 13.51 4.85 20.43
N ILE A 29 14.79 4.70 20.11
CA ILE A 29 15.49 5.52 19.12
C ILE A 29 15.74 4.69 17.86
N CYS A 30 15.37 5.23 16.70
CA CYS A 30 15.68 4.61 15.42
C CYS A 30 17.17 4.72 15.12
N THR A 31 17.79 3.64 14.65
CA THR A 31 19.22 3.60 14.30
C THR A 31 19.46 4.28 12.95
N GLU A 32 20.70 4.68 12.67
CA GLU A 32 21.05 5.24 11.36
C GLU A 32 20.77 4.26 10.21
N GLU A 33 20.97 2.96 10.45
CA GLU A 33 20.61 1.89 9.52
C GLU A 33 19.08 1.70 9.44
N GLY A 34 18.39 1.77 10.58
CA GLY A 34 16.94 1.71 10.69
C GLY A 34 16.26 2.83 9.90
N LYS A 35 16.82 4.04 9.87
CA LYS A 35 16.32 5.14 9.03
C LYS A 35 16.37 4.80 7.55
N LYS A 36 17.46 4.16 7.08
CA LYS A 36 17.58 3.71 5.69
C LYS A 36 16.56 2.63 5.36
N VAL A 37 16.38 1.67 6.27
CA VAL A 37 15.35 0.63 6.14
C VAL A 37 13.95 1.24 6.09
N LEU A 38 13.66 2.23 6.93
CA LEU A 38 12.38 2.92 6.93
C LEU A 38 12.11 3.61 5.58
N ALA A 39 13.11 4.30 5.03
CA ALA A 39 12.98 4.94 3.73
C ALA A 39 12.68 3.94 2.61
N LEU A 40 13.38 2.80 2.60
CA LEU A 40 13.14 1.71 1.65
C LEU A 40 11.75 1.07 1.85
N ALA A 41 11.36 0.82 3.10
CA ALA A 41 10.06 0.26 3.42
C ALA A 41 8.91 1.17 2.95
N TYR A 42 9.05 2.48 3.12
CA TYR A 42 8.10 3.46 2.60
C TYR A 42 7.99 3.42 1.08
N ASP A 43 9.11 3.35 0.36
CA ASP A 43 9.12 3.23 -1.11
C ASP A 43 8.41 1.94 -1.58
N ILE A 44 8.70 0.81 -0.92
CA ILE A 44 8.07 -0.47 -1.20
C ILE A 44 6.55 -0.40 -0.99
N ILE A 45 6.10 0.15 0.15
CA ILE A 45 4.68 0.31 0.44
C ILE A 45 4.01 1.21 -0.62
N ASN A 46 4.68 2.29 -1.02
CA ASN A 46 4.16 3.18 -2.04
C ASN A 46 4.01 2.47 -3.39
N LYS A 47 5.03 1.72 -3.82
CA LYS A 47 4.96 0.89 -5.04
C LYS A 47 3.88 -0.18 -4.99
N VAL A 48 3.70 -0.83 -3.84
CA VAL A 48 2.63 -1.81 -3.64
C VAL A 48 1.25 -1.14 -3.73
N ASN A 49 1.10 0.07 -3.19
CA ASN A 49 -0.15 0.82 -3.32
C ASN A 49 -0.38 1.25 -4.77
N GLU A 50 0.64 1.70 -5.49
CA GLU A 50 0.53 2.02 -6.92
C GLU A 50 0.09 0.79 -7.74
N LEU A 51 0.66 -0.38 -7.46
CA LEU A 51 0.24 -1.65 -8.07
C LEU A 51 -1.22 -1.99 -7.75
N LYS A 52 -1.67 -1.77 -6.51
CA LYS A 52 -3.08 -1.96 -6.14
C LYS A 52 -3.99 -1.01 -6.90
N GLU A 53 -3.62 0.26 -7.03
CA GLU A 53 -4.37 1.26 -7.79
C GLU A 53 -4.50 0.88 -9.27
N LEU A 54 -3.45 0.30 -9.87
CA LEU A 54 -3.52 -0.26 -11.23
C LEU A 54 -4.52 -1.43 -11.30
N GLY A 55 -4.52 -2.32 -10.31
CA GLY A 55 -5.49 -3.40 -10.19
C GLY A 55 -6.94 -2.92 -10.01
N TYR A 56 -7.15 -1.87 -9.21
CA TYR A 56 -8.45 -1.23 -9.04
C TYR A 56 -8.95 -0.56 -10.33
N LYS A 57 -8.08 0.14 -11.06
CA LYS A 57 -8.40 0.70 -12.38
C LYS A 57 -8.82 -0.37 -13.39
N ALA A 58 -8.15 -1.52 -13.39
CA ALA A 58 -8.52 -2.66 -14.23
C ALA A 58 -9.87 -3.30 -13.83
N SER A 59 -10.24 -3.18 -12.55
CA SER A 59 -11.47 -3.76 -11.98
C SER A 59 -12.68 -2.83 -12.11
N MET A 60 -12.49 -1.51 -12.18
CA MET A 60 -13.56 -0.51 -12.31
C MET A 60 -14.26 -0.52 -13.68
N LEU A 61 -13.67 -1.14 -14.70
CA LEU A 61 -14.22 -1.26 -16.06
C LEU A 61 -14.75 -2.67 -16.38
N LYS A 62 -15.38 -3.35 -15.41
CA LYS A 62 -16.09 -4.61 -15.69
C LYS A 62 -17.51 -4.56 -15.18
N GLY A 63 -18.43 -4.35 -16.13
CA GLY A 63 -19.87 -4.45 -15.96
C GLY A 63 -20.57 -4.37 -17.32
N THR A 64 -21.71 -5.04 -17.47
CA THR A 64 -22.52 -4.96 -18.70
C THR A 64 -23.50 -3.80 -18.57
N LEU A 65 -23.19 -2.66 -19.18
CA LEU A 65 -24.10 -1.53 -19.24
C LEU A 65 -25.18 -1.78 -20.31
N LYS A 66 -26.37 -2.22 -19.90
CA LYS A 66 -27.53 -2.33 -20.79
C LYS A 66 -28.25 -0.98 -20.84
N ILE A 67 -28.07 -0.25 -21.93
CA ILE A 67 -28.79 1.01 -22.19
C ILE A 67 -29.99 0.69 -23.08
N ALA A 68 -31.19 1.03 -22.63
CA ALA A 68 -32.41 1.00 -23.45
C ALA A 68 -32.83 2.44 -23.72
N ALA A 69 -32.89 2.83 -24.99
CA ALA A 69 -33.31 4.16 -25.42
C ALA A 69 -34.38 4.05 -26.51
N SER A 70 -35.33 4.98 -26.52
CA SER A 70 -36.27 5.13 -27.63
C SER A 70 -35.49 5.56 -28.88
N SER A 71 -35.84 5.00 -30.04
CA SER A 71 -35.09 5.09 -31.29
C SER A 71 -34.74 6.53 -31.74
N ILE A 72 -35.47 7.53 -31.24
CA ILE A 72 -35.29 8.95 -31.59
C ILE A 72 -34.14 9.60 -30.80
N PHE A 73 -33.86 9.13 -29.57
CA PHE A 73 -32.86 9.76 -28.69
C PHE A 73 -31.46 9.14 -28.82
N PHE A 74 -31.35 7.92 -29.38
CA PHE A 74 -30.08 7.21 -29.52
C PHE A 74 -29.15 7.89 -30.54
N THR A 75 -29.70 8.42 -31.64
CA THR A 75 -28.93 8.97 -32.77
C THR A 75 -28.30 10.35 -32.51
N THR A 76 -28.75 11.06 -31.47
CA THR A 76 -28.23 12.41 -31.14
C THR A 76 -27.20 12.38 -30.01
N LEU A 77 -27.25 11.35 -29.15
CA LEU A 77 -26.48 11.31 -27.88
C LEU A 77 -25.27 10.36 -27.92
N LEU A 78 -25.22 9.43 -28.88
CA LEU A 78 -24.07 8.57 -29.15
C LEU A 78 -23.57 8.80 -30.58
N PRO A 79 -22.42 9.47 -30.80
CA PRO A 79 -21.63 9.25 -32.01
C PRO A 79 -21.01 7.85 -32.01
#